data_AF-A0A7V6A1P8-F1
#
_entry.id   AF-A0A7V6A1P8-F1
#
_cell.length_a   1.000
_cell.length_b   1.000
_cell.length_c   1.000
_cell.angle_alpha   90.00
_cell.angle_beta   90.00
_cell.angle_gamma   90.00
#
_symmetry.space_group_name_H-M   'P 1'
#
loop_
_entity.id
_entity.type
_entity.pdbx_description
1 polymer ?
#
loop_
_entity_poly.entity_id
_entity_poly.type
_entity_poly.pdbx_seq_one_letter_code
_entity_poly.pdbx_strand_id
1 'polypeptide(L)'
;MVDQERREAFLQKYNNGAKIWSGGTFTGYLNLRPLLEELPISDVAEASRDYPRRYQGMPDNVYGELIHNLLSFEGYLKDRAFHIEECTIKPIIKDSSYLYQFSIRYTNKEGEEKVRTYEVARSDERNFIFFTDPLKS
;
A
#
# COMPACT_ATOMS: atom_id res chain seq x y z
N MET A 1 17.61 5.65 18.29
CA MET A 1 16.66 5.29 19.37
C MET A 1 15.24 5.23 18.84
N VAL A 2 14.68 6.32 18.30
CA VAL A 2 13.28 6.37 17.81
C VAL A 2 12.94 5.33 16.73
N ASP A 3 13.84 5.05 15.79
CA ASP A 3 13.54 4.08 14.72
C ASP A 3 13.63 2.62 15.18
N GLN A 4 14.53 2.31 16.12
CA GLN A 4 14.61 0.99 16.75
C GLN A 4 13.30 0.68 17.51
N GLU A 5 12.80 1.64 18.28
CA GLU A 5 11.51 1.52 18.97
C GLU A 5 10.36 1.35 17.98
N ARG A 6 10.37 2.10 16.86
CA ARG A 6 9.37 1.95 15.79
C ARG A 6 9.42 0.56 15.14
N ARG A 7 10.62 0.03 14.88
CA ARG A 7 10.85 -1.30 14.33
C ARG A 7 10.29 -2.38 15.25
N GLU A 8 10.61 -2.31 16.53
CA GLU A 8 10.11 -3.26 17.53
C GLU A 8 8.58 -3.19 17.66
N ALA A 9 8.01 -1.99 17.74
CA ALA A 9 6.56 -1.79 17.80
C ALA A 9 5.86 -2.35 16.54
N PHE A 10 6.40 -2.09 15.35
CA PHE A 10 5.85 -2.58 14.10
C PHE A 10 5.90 -4.12 14.03
N LEU A 11 7.03 -4.72 14.37
CA LEU A 11 7.21 -6.18 14.40
C LEU A 11 6.26 -6.83 15.42
N GLN A 12 6.13 -6.27 16.62
CA GLN A 12 5.21 -6.79 17.64
C GLN A 12 3.75 -6.69 17.18
N LYS A 13 3.35 -5.56 16.59
CA LYS A 13 2.00 -5.32 16.08
C LYS A 13 1.63 -6.26 14.93
N TYR A 14 2.60 -6.58 14.06
CA TYR A 14 2.37 -7.27 12.79
C TYR A 14 3.07 -8.62 12.65
N ASN A 15 3.55 -9.22 13.74
CA ASN A 15 4.32 -10.46 13.74
C ASN A 15 3.61 -11.63 13.01
N ASN A 16 2.28 -11.61 12.99
CA ASN A 16 1.46 -12.65 12.36
C ASN A 16 1.06 -12.34 10.91
N GLY A 17 1.57 -11.23 10.32
CA GLY A 17 1.27 -10.84 8.93
C GLY A 17 -0.23 -10.58 8.65
N ALA A 18 -1.03 -10.35 9.70
CA ALA A 18 -2.46 -10.16 9.56
C ALA A 18 -2.77 -8.92 8.71
N LYS A 19 -3.87 -8.99 7.95
CA LYS A 19 -4.43 -7.81 7.26
C LYS A 19 -4.73 -6.74 8.32
N ILE A 20 -4.28 -5.51 8.05
CA ILE A 20 -4.63 -4.33 8.85
C ILE A 20 -6.09 -3.99 8.66
N TRP A 21 -6.54 -4.13 7.43
CA TRP A 21 -7.90 -3.79 7.02
C TRP A 21 -8.32 -4.59 5.79
N SER A 22 -9.62 -4.89 5.71
CA SER A 22 -10.29 -5.45 4.54
C SER A 22 -11.70 -4.86 4.41
N GLY A 23 -12.15 -4.63 3.18
CA GLY A 23 -13.51 -4.18 2.87
C GLY A 23 -13.73 -4.03 1.37
N GLY A 24 -14.92 -3.59 0.94
CA GLY A 24 -15.25 -3.46 -0.49
C GLY A 24 -14.68 -2.20 -1.19
N THR A 25 -14.10 -1.25 -0.44
CA THR A 25 -13.62 0.03 -0.97
C THR A 25 -12.63 0.69 -0.01
N PHE A 26 -11.58 1.33 -0.54
CA PHE A 26 -10.64 2.09 0.31
C PHE A 26 -11.26 3.35 0.91
N THR A 27 -12.39 3.83 0.37
CA THR A 27 -13.15 4.94 1.00
C THR A 27 -13.70 4.58 2.38
N GLY A 28 -13.86 3.29 2.68
CA GLY A 28 -14.22 2.81 4.01
C GLY A 28 -13.08 2.91 5.03
N TYR A 29 -11.87 3.26 4.59
CA TYR A 29 -10.67 3.29 5.42
C TYR A 29 -9.76 4.46 5.04
N LEU A 30 -10.29 5.68 5.17
CA LEU A 30 -9.60 6.92 4.77
C LEU A 30 -8.46 7.35 5.71
N ASN A 31 -8.34 6.73 6.90
CA ASN A 31 -7.30 7.08 7.86
C ASN A 31 -5.98 6.31 7.58
N LEU A 32 -5.44 6.40 6.36
CA LEU A 32 -4.21 5.70 5.97
C LEU A 32 -2.94 6.39 6.47
N ARG A 33 -3.00 7.68 6.77
CA ARG A 33 -1.83 8.48 7.17
C ARG A 33 -1.13 7.93 8.42
N PRO A 34 -1.82 7.56 9.50
CA PRO A 34 -1.19 6.93 10.66
C PRO A 34 -0.41 5.67 10.31
N LEU A 35 -0.85 4.90 9.30
CA LEU A 35 -0.07 3.74 8.85
C LEU A 35 1.30 4.20 8.36
N LEU A 36 1.38 5.20 7.48
CA LEU A 36 2.67 5.70 6.99
C LEU A 36 3.62 6.10 8.13
N GLU A 37 3.09 6.72 9.19
CA GLU A 37 3.89 7.15 10.35
C GLU A 37 4.42 5.97 11.18
N GLU A 38 3.69 4.84 11.20
CA GLU A 38 4.10 3.60 11.85
C GLU A 38 5.22 2.85 11.12
N LEU A 39 5.44 3.10 9.81
CA LEU A 39 6.48 2.41 9.05
C LEU A 39 7.88 2.71 9.62
N PRO A 40 8.65 1.67 10.01
CA PRO A 40 10.07 1.77 10.27
C PRO A 40 10.83 2.15 9.00
N ILE A 41 12.00 2.76 9.17
CA ILE A 41 12.92 2.97 8.05
C ILE A 41 13.39 1.60 7.55
N SER A 42 13.31 1.38 6.25
CA SER A 42 13.85 0.17 5.63
C SER A 42 15.34 0.36 5.33
N ASP A 43 16.17 -0.59 5.73
CA ASP A 43 17.58 -0.64 5.33
C ASP A 43 17.70 -0.74 3.80
N VAL A 44 16.76 -1.48 3.19
CA VAL A 44 16.58 -1.59 1.74
C VAL A 44 15.11 -1.30 1.42
N ALA A 45 14.81 -0.07 1.00
CA ALA A 45 13.46 0.35 0.62
C ALA A 45 13.09 -0.14 -0.79
N GLU A 46 12.96 -1.46 -0.94
CA GLU A 46 12.59 -2.13 -2.19
C GLU A 46 11.20 -2.76 -2.10
N ALA A 47 10.51 -2.76 -3.23
CA ALA A 47 9.19 -3.37 -3.36
C ALA A 47 9.25 -4.90 -3.30
N SER A 48 8.10 -5.53 -3.06
CA SER A 48 7.95 -6.97 -3.04
C SER A 48 7.98 -7.62 -4.43
N ARG A 49 7.68 -6.83 -5.46
CA ARG A 49 7.69 -7.21 -6.88
C ARG A 49 8.23 -6.05 -7.70
N ASP A 50 8.45 -6.28 -8.99
CA ASP A 50 8.83 -5.20 -9.89
C ASP A 50 7.66 -4.25 -10.15
N TYR A 51 7.93 -2.95 -10.04
CA TYR A 51 6.98 -1.88 -10.28
C TYR A 51 7.57 -0.89 -11.27
N PRO A 52 6.84 -0.55 -12.35
CA PRO A 52 7.33 0.36 -13.38
C PRO A 52 7.40 1.83 -12.94
N ARG A 53 6.70 2.21 -11.85
CA ARG A 53 6.73 3.58 -11.33
C ARG A 53 7.06 3.59 -9.85
N ARG A 54 7.83 4.61 -9.48
CA ARG A 54 8.21 4.93 -8.10
C ARG A 54 8.01 6.43 -7.89
N TYR A 55 7.29 6.80 -6.85
CA TYR A 55 7.12 8.18 -6.42
C TYR A 55 7.75 8.34 -5.04
N GLN A 56 8.61 9.34 -4.85
CA GLN A 56 9.27 9.60 -3.58
C GLN A 56 8.88 10.98 -3.06
N GLY A 57 8.60 11.09 -1.76
CA GLY A 57 8.31 12.36 -1.14
C GLY A 57 8.06 12.28 0.36
N MET A 58 7.74 13.43 0.93
CA MET A 58 7.31 13.56 2.33
C MET A 58 5.98 12.84 2.58
N PRO A 59 5.64 12.51 3.85
CA PRO A 59 4.45 11.73 4.19
C PRO A 59 3.17 12.28 3.58
N ASP A 60 2.97 13.60 3.62
CA ASP A 60 1.78 14.26 3.09
C ASP A 60 1.63 14.09 1.57
N ASN A 61 2.74 14.23 0.84
CA ASN A 61 2.76 14.09 -0.61
C ASN A 61 2.50 12.63 -1.01
N VAL A 62 3.17 11.69 -0.33
CA VAL A 62 3.00 10.25 -0.59
C VAL A 62 1.60 9.79 -0.21
N TYR A 63 1.02 10.29 0.89
CA TYR A 63 -0.36 10.04 1.25
C TYR A 63 -1.33 10.55 0.18
N GLY A 64 -1.14 11.77 -0.32
CA GLY A 64 -1.94 12.34 -1.40
C GLY A 64 -1.91 11.49 -2.66
N GLU A 65 -0.71 11.11 -3.12
CA GLU A 65 -0.51 10.25 -4.29
C GLU A 65 -1.10 8.85 -4.10
N LEU A 66 -0.91 8.25 -2.93
CA LEU A 66 -1.49 6.94 -2.58
C LEU A 66 -3.01 6.98 -2.69
N ILE A 67 -3.66 7.92 -1.99
CA ILE A 67 -5.12 8.06 -2.01
C ILE A 67 -5.63 8.33 -3.43
N HIS A 68 -4.97 9.23 -4.16
CA HIS A 68 -5.31 9.52 -5.54
C HIS A 68 -5.30 8.24 -6.40
N ASN A 69 -4.22 7.45 -6.35
CA ASN A 69 -4.09 6.23 -7.15
C ASN A 69 -5.09 5.15 -6.75
N LEU A 70 -5.32 4.94 -5.44
CA LEU A 70 -6.29 3.95 -4.94
C LEU A 70 -7.71 4.30 -5.40
N LEU A 71 -8.13 5.56 -5.20
CA LEU A 71 -9.49 6.00 -5.53
C LEU A 71 -9.71 6.12 -7.04
N SER A 72 -8.72 6.60 -7.80
CA SER A 72 -8.81 6.66 -9.25
C SER A 72 -8.92 5.28 -9.87
N PHE A 73 -8.17 4.29 -9.37
CA PHE A 73 -8.30 2.93 -9.89
C PHE A 73 -9.62 2.28 -9.48
N GLU A 74 -10.06 2.47 -8.24
CA GLU A 74 -11.37 1.98 -7.80
C GLU A 74 -12.52 2.57 -8.65
N GLY A 75 -12.47 3.88 -8.93
CA GLY A 75 -13.40 4.55 -9.83
C GLY A 75 -13.37 3.98 -11.24
N TYR A 76 -12.17 3.78 -11.81
CA TYR A 76 -12.01 3.14 -13.11
C TYR A 76 -12.64 1.73 -13.17
N LEU A 77 -12.44 0.91 -12.14
CA LEU A 77 -13.04 -0.43 -12.07
C LEU A 77 -14.57 -0.36 -12.06
N LYS A 78 -15.13 0.56 -11.27
CA LYS A 78 -16.58 0.81 -11.20
C LYS A 78 -17.13 1.29 -12.54
N ASP A 79 -16.46 2.22 -13.21
CA ASP A 79 -16.86 2.74 -14.52
C ASP A 79 -16.84 1.65 -15.61
N ARG A 80 -15.92 0.69 -15.49
CA ARG A 80 -15.85 -0.49 -16.37
C ARG A 80 -16.85 -1.58 -15.99
N ALA A 81 -17.65 -1.39 -14.94
CA ALA A 81 -18.57 -2.38 -14.37
C ALA A 81 -17.86 -3.69 -13.97
N PHE A 82 -16.62 -3.60 -13.49
CA PHE A 82 -15.93 -4.75 -12.91
C PHE A 82 -16.41 -4.96 -11.47
N HIS A 83 -16.49 -6.22 -11.04
CA HIS A 83 -16.91 -6.53 -9.68
C HIS A 83 -15.70 -6.47 -8.74
N ILE A 84 -15.74 -5.59 -7.74
CA ILE A 84 -14.69 -5.52 -6.72
C ILE A 84 -15.02 -6.56 -5.65
N GLU A 85 -14.15 -7.55 -5.50
CA GLU A 85 -14.31 -8.62 -4.51
C GLU A 85 -13.87 -8.14 -3.13
N GLU A 86 -12.70 -7.51 -3.06
CA GLU A 86 -12.08 -7.13 -1.79
C GLU A 86 -10.94 -6.11 -2.01
N CYS A 87 -10.93 -5.06 -1.21
CA CYS A 87 -9.79 -4.18 -0.99
C CYS A 87 -9.12 -4.57 0.34
N THR A 88 -7.79 -4.60 0.38
CA THR A 88 -7.03 -5.00 1.57
C THR A 88 -5.79 -4.15 1.79
N ILE A 89 -5.37 -4.05 3.05
CA ILE A 89 -4.10 -3.46 3.46
C ILE A 89 -3.39 -4.47 4.36
N LYS A 90 -2.14 -4.79 4.05
CA LYS A 90 -1.34 -5.70 4.85
C LYS A 90 0.10 -5.21 5.00
N PRO A 91 0.75 -5.51 6.13
CA PRO A 91 2.18 -5.32 6.28
C PRO A 91 2.93 -6.36 5.45
N ILE A 92 4.08 -6.00 4.91
CA ILE A 92 5.07 -6.94 4.38
C ILE A 92 6.37 -6.67 5.12
N ILE A 93 6.83 -7.70 5.83
CA ILE A 93 8.09 -7.67 6.58
C ILE A 93 9.05 -8.62 5.85
N LYS A 94 10.19 -8.08 5.43
CA LYS A 94 11.34 -8.82 4.90
C LYS A 94 12.55 -8.53 5.80
N ASP A 95 13.62 -9.30 5.66
CA ASP A 95 14.83 -9.20 6.49
C ASP A 95 15.37 -7.76 6.63
N SER A 96 15.25 -6.95 5.56
CA SER A 96 15.74 -5.56 5.51
C SER A 96 14.72 -4.55 4.98
N SER A 97 13.42 -4.93 4.88
CA SER A 97 12.38 -4.07 4.29
C SER A 97 11.06 -4.15 5.04
N TYR A 98 10.46 -2.98 5.29
CA TYR A 98 9.17 -2.80 5.92
C TYR A 98 8.23 -2.04 4.99
N LEU A 99 7.14 -2.67 4.60
CA LEU A 99 6.20 -2.14 3.61
C LEU A 99 4.77 -2.25 4.09
N TYR A 100 3.90 -1.40 3.55
CA TYR A 100 2.49 -1.71 3.43
C TYR A 100 2.12 -2.01 1.99
N GLN A 101 1.38 -3.10 1.79
CA GLN A 101 0.77 -3.45 0.52
C GLN A 101 -0.73 -3.17 0.56
N PHE A 102 -1.18 -2.40 -0.43
CA PHE A 102 -2.58 -2.09 -0.70
C PHE A 102 -3.01 -2.91 -1.91
N SER A 103 -4.07 -3.71 -1.80
CA SER A 103 -4.52 -4.59 -2.89
C SER A 103 -5.99 -4.40 -3.19
N ILE A 104 -6.35 -4.40 -4.48
CA ILE A 104 -7.73 -4.50 -4.96
C ILE A 104 -7.86 -5.79 -5.75
N ARG A 105 -8.68 -6.72 -5.25
CA ARG A 105 -9.10 -7.93 -5.95
C ARG A 105 -10.42 -7.66 -6.64
N TYR A 106 -10.50 -7.95 -7.93
CA TYR A 106 -11.68 -7.70 -8.76
C TYR A 106 -11.83 -8.75 -9.86
N THR A 107 -13.06 -8.94 -10.31
CA THR A 107 -13.41 -9.81 -11.44
C THR A 107 -13.75 -8.96 -12.66
N ASN A 108 -13.07 -9.19 -13.77
CA ASN A 108 -13.32 -8.48 -15.03
C ASN A 108 -14.58 -9.01 -15.75
N LYS A 109 -14.93 -8.43 -16.91
CA LYS A 109 -16.10 -8.85 -17.70
C LYS A 109 -16.02 -10.27 -18.27
N GLU A 110 -14.81 -10.82 -18.36
CA GLU A 110 -14.55 -12.18 -18.85
C GLU A 110 -14.65 -13.21 -17.71
N GLY A 111 -14.91 -12.77 -16.47
CA GLY A 111 -14.93 -13.62 -15.29
C GLY A 111 -13.55 -13.93 -14.72
N GLU A 112 -12.49 -13.24 -15.19
CA GLU A 112 -11.14 -13.44 -14.68
C GLU A 112 -10.91 -12.64 -13.40
N GLU A 113 -10.47 -13.34 -12.34
CA GLU A 113 -9.97 -12.69 -11.13
C GLU A 113 -8.61 -12.02 -11.40
N LYS A 114 -8.53 -10.75 -11.04
CA LYS A 114 -7.31 -9.94 -11.10
C LYS A 114 -7.06 -9.33 -9.73
N VAL A 115 -5.77 -9.11 -9.45
CA VAL A 115 -5.35 -8.36 -8.27
C VAL A 115 -4.43 -7.25 -8.74
N ARG A 116 -4.75 -6.02 -8.35
CA ARG A 116 -3.81 -4.91 -8.44
C ARG A 116 -3.27 -4.60 -7.06
N THR A 117 -1.96 -4.42 -6.97
CA THR A 117 -1.33 -4.06 -5.70
C THR A 117 -0.48 -2.80 -5.85
N TYR A 118 -0.36 -2.08 -4.75
CA TYR A 118 0.51 -0.92 -4.58
C TYR A 118 1.27 -1.09 -3.27
N GLU A 119 2.46 -0.51 -3.18
CA GLU A 119 3.29 -0.66 -1.99
C GLU A 119 3.89 0.67 -1.54
N VAL A 120 4.06 0.84 -0.24
CA VAL A 120 4.74 1.99 0.34
C VAL A 120 5.83 1.52 1.28
N ALA A 121 7.04 2.05 1.10
CA ALA A 121 8.17 1.91 2.03
C ALA A 121 8.53 3.27 2.62
N ARG A 122 9.15 3.27 3.80
CA ARG A 122 9.88 4.43 4.32
C ARG A 122 11.36 4.26 4.03
N SER A 123 11.96 5.23 3.34
CA SER A 123 13.39 5.18 2.97
C SER A 123 14.28 5.90 3.98
N ASP A 124 13.77 6.91 4.67
CA ASP A 124 14.50 7.63 5.72
C ASP A 124 13.53 8.33 6.70
N GLU A 125 14.04 9.23 7.55
CA GLU A 125 13.23 9.94 8.54
C GLU A 125 12.09 10.76 7.95
N ARG A 126 12.23 11.28 6.72
CA ARG A 126 11.28 12.21 6.10
C ARG A 126 10.72 11.71 4.77
N ASN A 127 11.32 10.70 4.15
CA ASN A 127 10.94 10.27 2.81
C ASN A 127 10.32 8.87 2.81
N PHE A 128 9.32 8.76 1.95
CA PHE A 128 8.59 7.55 1.65
C PHE A 128 8.65 7.30 0.15
N ILE A 129 8.63 6.03 -0.23
CA ILE A 129 8.58 5.58 -1.63
C ILE A 129 7.27 4.85 -1.85
N PHE A 130 6.50 5.31 -2.81
CA PHE A 130 5.27 4.69 -3.28
C PHE A 130 5.53 3.98 -4.61
N PHE A 131 5.32 2.67 -4.63
CA PHE A 131 5.48 1.78 -5.77
C PHE A 131 4.12 1.47 -6.38
N THR A 132 3.97 1.77 -7.66
CA THR A 132 2.68 1.72 -8.34
C THR A 132 2.81 1.27 -9.79
N ASP A 133 1.79 0.56 -10.28
CA ASP A 133 1.63 0.30 -11.70
C ASP A 133 1.03 1.55 -12.38
N PRO A 134 1.33 1.83 -13.66
CA PRO A 134 0.62 2.86 -14.41
C PRO A 134 -0.89 2.56 -14.36
N LEU A 135 -1.70 3.58 -14.11
CA LEU A 135 -3.11 3.53 -14.51
C LEU A 135 -3.08 3.32 -16.03
N LYS A 136 -3.35 2.10 -16.51
CA LYS A 136 -3.36 1.82 -17.95
C LYS A 136 -4.32 2.83 -18.61
N SER A 137 -3.77 3.61 -19.53
CA SER A 137 -4.50 4.47 -20.47
C SER A 137 -5.40 3.62 -21.36
#